data_AF-A0A1B7WDH9-F1
#
_entry.id   AF-A0A1B7WDH9-F1
#
_cell.length_a   1.000
_cell.length_b   1.000
_cell.length_c   1.000
_cell.angle_alpha   90.00
_cell.angle_beta   90.00
_cell.angle_gamma   90.00
#
_symmetry.space_group_name_H-M   'P 1'
#
loop_
_entity.id
_entity.type
_entity.pdbx_description
1 polymer ?
#
loop_
_entity_poly.entity_id
_entity_poly.type
_entity_poly.pdbx_seq_one_letter_code
_entity_poly.pdbx_strand_id
1 'polypeptide(L)'
;MSPQSILPTPEITDKLIVDSEKFADQIEPNIIRLTHGEKYLTSKWYTGSGEIAHKKDGRSFEVTANFTLTSEVKVVEGVFKPENEILANIYNSLGRCVAVIDQTVNELYGEQVRKYFDAHEIPLEMMAFRAWEVDK
;
A
#
# COMPACT_ATOMS: atom_id res chain seq x y z
N MET A 1 -4.37 44.63 -17.69
CA MET A 1 -5.19 43.69 -18.50
C MET A 1 -5.22 42.37 -17.75
N SER A 2 -6.37 41.98 -17.24
CA SER A 2 -6.53 40.75 -16.44
C SER A 2 -6.62 39.52 -17.35
N PRO A 3 -6.00 38.38 -16.99
CA PRO A 3 -6.22 37.12 -17.72
C PRO A 3 -7.60 36.56 -17.39
N GLN A 4 -8.40 36.24 -18.41
CA GLN A 4 -9.67 35.55 -18.26
C GLN A 4 -9.42 34.07 -17.94
N SER A 5 -10.03 33.57 -16.87
CA SER A 5 -10.12 32.15 -16.55
C SER A 5 -11.11 31.48 -17.51
N ILE A 6 -10.64 30.59 -18.36
CA ILE A 6 -11.51 29.74 -19.18
C ILE A 6 -11.76 28.47 -18.36
N LEU A 7 -12.80 28.48 -17.54
CA LEU A 7 -13.37 27.24 -17.01
C LEU A 7 -14.15 26.55 -18.14
N PRO A 8 -14.01 25.23 -18.33
CA PRO A 8 -14.76 24.49 -19.34
C PRO A 8 -16.27 24.48 -19.00
N THR A 9 -17.08 24.67 -20.05
CA THR A 9 -18.55 24.70 -20.02
C THR A 9 -19.14 23.32 -19.64
N PRO A 10 -20.30 23.24 -18.94
CA PRO A 10 -20.82 22.00 -18.35
C PRO A 10 -21.03 20.84 -19.35
N GLU A 11 -21.31 21.14 -20.61
CA GLU A 11 -21.62 20.16 -21.65
C GLU A 11 -20.45 19.23 -22.03
N ILE A 12 -19.19 19.65 -21.80
CA ILE A 12 -18.00 18.84 -22.13
C ILE A 12 -17.72 17.82 -21.00
N THR A 13 -18.01 18.19 -19.76
CA THR A 13 -17.90 17.30 -18.59
C THR A 13 -18.93 16.18 -18.60
N ASP A 14 -20.17 16.43 -19.04
CA ASP A 14 -21.19 15.38 -19.13
C ASP A 14 -20.85 14.32 -20.18
N LYS A 15 -20.21 14.68 -21.30
CA LYS A 15 -19.81 13.70 -22.32
C LYS A 15 -18.69 12.76 -21.85
N LEU A 16 -17.77 13.26 -21.03
CA LEU A 16 -16.69 12.43 -20.47
C LEU A 16 -17.20 11.47 -19.38
N ILE A 17 -18.23 11.86 -18.63
CA ILE A 17 -18.87 11.01 -17.61
C ILE A 17 -19.72 9.92 -18.29
N VAL A 18 -20.48 10.28 -19.33
CA VAL A 18 -21.32 9.32 -20.10
C VAL A 18 -20.48 8.27 -20.84
N ASP A 19 -19.27 8.63 -21.29
CA ASP A 19 -18.38 7.65 -21.93
C ASP A 19 -17.68 6.72 -20.92
N SER A 20 -17.46 7.15 -19.67
CA SER A 20 -16.90 6.27 -18.63
C SER A 20 -17.87 5.20 -18.12
N GLU A 21 -19.18 5.45 -18.19
CA GLU A 21 -20.22 4.49 -17.79
C GLU A 21 -20.53 3.45 -18.89
N LYS A 22 -20.10 3.67 -20.13
CA LYS A 22 -20.32 2.74 -21.25
C LYS A 22 -19.21 1.69 -21.47
N PHE A 23 -18.14 1.72 -20.68
CA PHE A 23 -17.12 0.66 -20.68
C PHE A 23 -17.32 -0.39 -19.59
N ALA A 24 -18.36 -0.25 -18.76
CA ALA A 24 -18.79 -1.32 -17.87
C ALA A 24 -19.62 -2.34 -18.67
N ASP A 25 -19.15 -3.58 -18.68
CA ASP A 25 -19.86 -4.79 -19.12
C ASP A 25 -19.96 -5.07 -20.63
N GLN A 26 -18.81 -5.07 -21.32
CA GLN A 26 -18.59 -6.09 -22.36
C GLN A 26 -18.13 -7.38 -21.65
N ILE A 27 -19.09 -8.13 -21.09
CA ILE A 27 -18.82 -9.47 -20.56
C ILE A 27 -18.53 -10.35 -21.78
N GLU A 28 -17.27 -10.56 -22.12
CA GLU A 28 -16.93 -11.71 -22.95
C GLU A 28 -17.39 -12.95 -22.18
N PRO A 29 -18.28 -13.80 -22.76
CA PRO A 29 -18.99 -14.85 -22.02
C PRO A 29 -18.08 -15.92 -21.41
N ASN A 30 -16.77 -15.85 -21.66
CA ASN A 30 -15.76 -16.81 -21.23
C ASN A 30 -14.74 -16.24 -20.22
N ILE A 31 -14.87 -14.97 -19.81
CA ILE A 31 -13.91 -14.28 -18.95
C ILE A 31 -14.60 -13.79 -17.67
N ILE A 32 -14.13 -14.26 -16.51
CA ILE A 32 -14.49 -13.72 -15.20
C ILE A 32 -13.35 -12.82 -14.75
N ARG A 33 -13.59 -11.50 -14.74
CA ARG A 33 -12.65 -10.50 -14.23
C ARG A 33 -13.14 -9.96 -12.89
N LEU A 34 -12.29 -10.03 -11.87
CA LEU A 34 -12.61 -9.53 -10.54
C LEU A 34 -11.65 -8.40 -10.19
N THR A 35 -12.19 -7.18 -10.08
CA THR A 35 -11.50 -6.06 -9.45
C THR A 35 -11.97 -5.97 -8.00
N HIS A 36 -11.04 -6.16 -7.07
CA HIS A 36 -11.33 -6.12 -5.64
C HIS A 36 -11.60 -4.67 -5.21
N GLY A 37 -12.75 -4.41 -4.58
CA GLY A 37 -13.04 -3.10 -4.00
C GLY A 37 -12.14 -2.77 -2.81
N GLU A 38 -12.02 -1.48 -2.46
CA GLU A 38 -11.10 -0.98 -1.42
C GLU A 38 -11.21 -1.70 -0.07
N LYS A 39 -12.40 -2.15 0.31
CA LYS A 39 -12.65 -2.88 1.57
C LYS A 39 -11.88 -4.21 1.68
N TYR A 40 -11.37 -4.74 0.59
CA TYR A 40 -10.58 -5.97 0.54
C TYR A 40 -9.08 -5.73 0.33
N LEU A 41 -8.65 -4.46 0.29
CA LEU A 41 -7.23 -4.13 0.27
C LEU A 41 -6.60 -4.53 1.61
N THR A 42 -5.66 -5.46 1.55
CA THR A 42 -4.85 -5.87 2.70
C THR A 42 -3.69 -4.91 2.97
N SER A 43 -3.38 -4.02 2.02
CA SER A 43 -2.30 -3.04 2.10
C SER A 43 -2.57 -1.86 1.17
N LYS A 44 -2.15 -0.66 1.58
CA LYS A 44 -2.22 0.56 0.75
C LYS A 44 -1.13 0.66 -0.32
N TRP A 45 -0.13 -0.20 -0.26
CA TRP A 45 1.03 -0.21 -1.17
C TRP A 45 0.95 -1.30 -2.23
N TYR A 46 -0.10 -2.10 -2.19
CA TYR A 46 -0.29 -3.25 -3.05
C TYR A 46 -1.68 -3.19 -3.68
N THR A 47 -1.72 -3.43 -4.98
CA THR A 47 -2.96 -3.65 -5.72
C THR A 47 -2.76 -4.80 -6.70
N GLY A 48 -3.85 -5.42 -7.12
CA GLY A 48 -3.81 -6.52 -8.06
C GLY A 48 -5.14 -6.79 -8.73
N SER A 49 -5.08 -7.51 -9.84
CA SER A 49 -6.25 -7.96 -10.58
C SER A 49 -6.09 -9.42 -10.97
N GLY A 50 -7.23 -10.12 -10.99
CA GLY A 50 -7.31 -11.52 -11.40
C GLY A 50 -8.26 -11.68 -12.58
N GLU A 51 -7.92 -12.59 -13.47
CA GLU A 51 -8.74 -13.00 -14.60
C GLU A 51 -8.76 -14.52 -14.70
N ILE A 52 -9.97 -15.08 -14.89
CA ILE A 52 -10.16 -16.50 -15.19
C ILE A 52 -10.80 -16.59 -16.57
N ALA A 53 -10.14 -17.27 -17.50
CA ALA A 53 -10.61 -17.49 -18.86
C ALA A 53 -10.81 -18.99 -19.14
N HIS A 54 -11.93 -19.35 -19.75
CA HIS A 54 -12.16 -20.72 -20.20
C HIS A 54 -11.33 -21.03 -21.47
N LYS A 55 -10.59 -22.15 -21.48
CA LYS A 55 -9.86 -22.59 -22.67
C LYS A 55 -10.78 -23.31 -23.65
N LYS A 56 -10.42 -23.28 -24.94
CA LYS A 56 -11.20 -23.88 -26.04
C LYS A 56 -11.36 -25.41 -25.95
N ASP A 57 -10.67 -26.08 -25.02
CA ASP A 57 -10.72 -27.53 -24.82
C ASP A 57 -11.93 -28.01 -24.00
N GLY A 58 -12.74 -27.09 -23.48
CA GLY A 58 -13.98 -27.42 -22.76
C GLY A 58 -13.77 -27.99 -21.35
N ARG A 59 -12.52 -28.03 -20.87
CA ARG A 59 -12.16 -28.68 -19.60
C ARG A 59 -11.08 -27.94 -18.80
N SER A 60 -10.44 -26.94 -19.39
CA SER A 60 -9.37 -26.19 -18.74
C SER A 60 -9.76 -24.73 -18.53
N PHE A 61 -9.24 -24.15 -17.45
CA PHE A 61 -9.31 -22.73 -17.17
C PHE A 61 -7.90 -22.18 -17.13
N GLU A 62 -7.72 -20.98 -17.68
CA GLU A 62 -6.53 -20.17 -17.50
C GLU A 62 -6.80 -19.17 -16.39
N VAL A 63 -5.88 -19.06 -15.44
CA VAL A 63 -5.96 -18.10 -14.35
C VAL A 63 -4.74 -17.19 -14.43
N THR A 64 -4.99 -15.89 -14.56
CA THR A 64 -3.96 -14.86 -14.60
C THR A 64 -4.13 -13.94 -13.41
N ALA A 65 -3.05 -13.67 -12.70
CA ALA A 65 -3.02 -12.70 -11.61
C ALA A 65 -1.89 -11.70 -11.83
N ASN A 66 -2.22 -10.42 -11.77
CA ASN A 66 -1.25 -9.33 -11.88
C ASN A 66 -1.19 -8.59 -10.55
N PHE A 67 0.03 -8.28 -10.11
CA PHE A 67 0.28 -7.59 -8.87
C PHE A 67 1.18 -6.38 -9.12
N THR A 68 0.83 -5.25 -8.54
CA THR A 68 1.66 -4.05 -8.54
C THR A 68 1.98 -3.69 -7.09
N LEU A 69 3.28 -3.67 -6.79
CA LEU A 69 3.83 -3.26 -5.51
C LEU A 69 4.62 -1.98 -5.73
N THR A 70 4.30 -0.95 -4.94
CA THR A 70 5.05 0.31 -4.95
C THR A 70 5.73 0.50 -3.60
N SER A 71 7.03 0.79 -3.63
CA SER A 71 7.83 1.06 -2.44
C SER A 71 8.66 2.32 -2.64
N GLU A 72 8.97 3.00 -1.54
CA GLU A 72 9.76 4.22 -1.49
C GLU A 72 10.90 4.03 -0.49
N VAL A 73 12.11 4.46 -0.85
CA VAL A 73 13.29 4.42 0.03
C VAL A 73 13.65 5.85 0.40
N LYS A 74 13.72 6.13 1.71
CA LYS A 74 14.12 7.43 2.26
C LYS A 74 15.36 7.27 3.13
N VAL A 75 16.36 8.11 2.90
CA VAL A 75 17.48 8.26 3.84
C VAL A 75 17.09 9.30 4.87
N VAL A 76 17.06 8.91 6.13
CA VAL A 76 16.60 9.75 7.24
C VAL A 76 17.67 9.77 8.31
N GLU A 77 18.16 10.96 8.63
CA GLU A 77 19.09 11.14 9.74
C GLU A 77 18.33 11.16 11.07
N GLY A 78 18.81 10.38 12.05
CA GLY A 78 18.22 10.37 13.39
C GLY A 78 16.75 9.95 13.40
N VAL A 79 16.42 8.81 12.77
CA VAL A 79 15.04 8.32 12.63
C VAL A 79 14.33 8.09 13.98
N PHE A 80 15.08 7.85 15.06
CA PHE A 80 14.56 7.67 16.42
C PHE A 80 14.66 8.94 17.29
N LYS A 81 14.95 10.10 16.71
CA LYS A 81 14.84 11.38 17.42
C LYS A 81 13.35 11.72 17.60
N PRO A 82 12.87 12.06 18.81
CA PRO A 82 11.45 12.34 19.06
C PRO A 82 10.86 13.47 18.20
N GLU A 83 11.69 14.38 17.68
CA GLU A 83 11.25 15.46 16.79
C GLU A 83 11.00 14.97 15.35
N ASN A 84 11.43 13.75 15.01
CA ASN A 84 11.29 13.19 13.67
C ASN A 84 10.00 12.39 13.54
N GLU A 85 8.98 12.99 12.93
CA GLU A 85 7.65 12.38 12.84
C GLU A 85 7.51 11.27 11.78
N ILE A 86 8.58 10.90 11.04
CA ILE A 86 8.48 9.97 9.91
C ILE A 86 7.86 8.63 10.29
N LEU A 87 8.32 8.00 11.38
CA LEU A 87 7.77 6.72 11.81
C LEU A 87 6.41 6.90 12.49
N ALA A 88 6.25 7.95 13.30
CA ALA A 88 4.99 8.28 13.95
C ALA A 88 3.84 8.44 12.94
N ASN A 89 4.07 9.16 11.84
CA ASN A 89 3.08 9.34 10.77
C ASN A 89 2.63 8.02 10.11
N ILE A 90 3.49 7.00 10.09
CA ILE A 90 3.14 5.67 9.60
C ILE A 90 2.31 4.93 10.66
N TYR A 91 2.84 4.80 11.87
CA TYR A 91 2.31 3.92 12.89
C TYR A 91 1.10 4.49 13.67
N ASN A 92 0.91 5.82 13.70
CA ASN A 92 -0.28 6.43 14.29
C ASN A 92 -1.57 5.93 13.64
N SER A 93 -1.58 5.83 12.30
CA SER A 93 -2.74 5.29 11.56
C SER A 93 -2.99 3.80 11.81
N LEU A 94 -1.98 3.07 12.28
CA LEU A 94 -2.02 1.62 12.53
C LEU A 94 -2.28 1.29 14.01
N GLY A 95 -2.13 2.27 14.91
CA GLY A 95 -2.42 2.16 16.34
C GLY A 95 -1.38 1.42 17.18
N ARG A 96 -0.38 0.78 16.58
CA ARG A 96 0.76 0.14 17.28
C ARG A 96 1.91 -0.16 16.32
N CYS A 97 3.08 -0.40 16.88
CA CYS A 97 4.24 -0.92 16.17
C CYS A 97 4.66 -2.29 16.74
N VAL A 98 4.88 -3.27 15.86
CA VAL A 98 5.59 -4.51 16.20
C VAL A 98 6.95 -4.44 15.52
N ALA A 99 8.00 -4.23 16.31
CA ALA A 99 9.36 -4.07 15.81
C ALA A 99 10.12 -5.39 15.93
N VAL A 100 10.36 -6.04 14.79
CA VAL A 100 11.33 -7.14 14.69
C VAL A 100 12.71 -6.52 14.46
N ILE A 101 13.61 -6.70 15.42
CA ILE A 101 14.89 -6.00 15.46
C ILE A 101 16.03 -6.99 15.68
N ASP A 102 17.18 -6.75 15.04
CA ASP A 102 18.39 -7.51 15.35
C ASP A 102 18.81 -7.26 16.81
N GLN A 103 19.32 -8.31 17.45
CA GLN A 103 19.73 -8.26 18.85
C GLN A 103 20.81 -7.20 19.11
N THR A 104 21.83 -7.11 18.25
CA THR A 104 22.91 -6.11 18.39
C THR A 104 22.36 -4.70 18.23
N VAL A 105 21.44 -4.51 17.29
CA VAL A 105 20.77 -3.21 17.09
C VAL A 105 19.93 -2.83 18.31
N ASN A 106 19.21 -3.78 18.91
CA ASN A 106 18.46 -3.55 20.14
C ASN A 106 19.38 -3.22 21.34
N GLU A 107 20.54 -3.86 21.44
CA GLU A 107 21.54 -3.56 22.47
C GLU A 107 22.08 -2.13 22.34
N LEU A 108 22.33 -1.65 21.11
CA LEU A 108 22.90 -0.33 20.86
C LEU A 108 21.85 0.80 20.83
N TYR A 109 20.66 0.54 20.29
CA TYR A 109 19.65 1.56 19.97
C TYR A 109 18.28 1.30 20.57
N GLY A 110 18.05 0.15 21.21
CA GLY A 110 16.71 -0.23 21.69
C GLY A 110 16.10 0.75 22.69
N GLU A 111 16.93 1.44 23.49
CA GLU A 111 16.44 2.51 24.38
C GLU A 111 15.95 3.74 23.59
N GLN A 112 16.66 4.11 22.52
CA GLN A 112 16.25 5.22 21.65
C GLN A 112 14.94 4.88 20.93
N VAL A 113 14.81 3.64 20.45
CA VAL A 113 13.57 3.15 19.83
C VAL A 113 12.41 3.25 20.82
N ARG A 114 12.57 2.70 22.05
CA ARG A 114 11.52 2.77 23.08
C ARG A 114 11.12 4.21 23.39
N LYS A 115 12.09 5.09 23.67
CA LYS A 115 11.83 6.51 23.95
C LYS A 115 11.11 7.22 22.82
N TYR A 116 11.44 6.91 21.56
CA TYR A 116 10.77 7.47 20.40
C TYR A 116 9.28 7.10 20.38
N PHE A 117 8.96 5.81 20.47
CA PHE A 117 7.58 5.34 20.41
C PHE A 117 6.78 5.79 21.65
N ASP A 118 7.41 5.83 22.83
CA ASP A 118 6.81 6.38 24.05
C ASP A 118 6.47 7.87 23.90
N ALA A 119 7.37 8.67 23.32
CA ALA A 119 7.15 10.11 23.12
C ALA A 119 6.01 10.44 22.14
N HIS A 120 5.71 9.52 21.22
CA HIS A 120 4.60 9.63 20.28
C HIS A 120 3.35 8.88 20.75
N GLU A 121 3.34 8.31 21.96
CA GLU A 121 2.22 7.56 22.52
C GLU A 121 1.78 6.36 21.66
N ILE A 122 2.73 5.74 20.96
CA ILE A 122 2.48 4.58 20.09
C ILE A 122 2.89 3.31 20.83
N PRO A 123 1.96 2.38 21.10
CA PRO A 123 2.30 1.10 21.72
C PRO A 123 3.33 0.34 20.89
N LEU A 124 4.46 -0.02 21.51
CA LEU A 124 5.55 -0.75 20.91
C LEU A 124 5.66 -2.15 21.51
N GLU A 125 5.57 -3.17 20.65
CA GLU A 125 5.98 -4.54 20.95
C GLU A 125 7.28 -4.82 20.21
N MET A 126 8.38 -5.03 20.94
CA MET A 126 9.70 -5.22 20.34
C MET A 126 10.19 -6.66 20.53
N MET A 127 10.53 -7.30 19.41
CA MET A 127 11.02 -8.67 19.35
C MET A 127 12.46 -8.66 18.83
N ALA A 128 13.41 -8.90 19.73
CA ALA A 128 14.82 -8.93 19.39
C ALA A 128 15.27 -10.36 19.05
N PHE A 129 15.89 -10.52 17.89
CA PHE A 129 16.41 -11.81 17.44
C PHE A 129 17.87 -11.68 17.02
N ARG A 130 18.65 -12.73 17.24
CA ARG A 130 19.97 -12.82 16.64
C ARG A 130 19.82 -13.06 15.13
N ALA A 131 20.43 -12.21 14.32
CA ALA A 131 20.40 -12.33 12.86
C ALA A 131 21.80 -12.66 12.29
N TRP A 132 22.38 -13.81 12.66
CA TRP A 132 23.63 -14.28 12.05
C TRP A 132 23.33 -15.14 10.82
N GLU A 133 24.29 -15.20 9.89
CA GLU A 133 24.15 -15.98 8.65
C GLU A 133 23.89 -17.48 8.91
N VAL A 134 24.39 -18.00 10.03
CA VAL A 134 24.22 -19.41 10.45
C VAL A 134 22.80 -19.75 10.89
N ASP A 135 21.96 -18.75 11.13
CA ASP A 135 20.60 -18.90 11.65
C ASP A 135 19.52 -18.89 10.52
N LYS A 136 19.94 -18.82 9.24
CA LYS A 136 19.06 -18.94 8.05
C LYS A 136 18.68 -20.38 7.73
#